data_AF-A0A3N5GS98-F1
#
_entry.id   AF-A0A3N5GS98-F1
#
_cell.length_a   1.000
_cell.length_b   1.000
_cell.length_c   1.000
_cell.angle_alpha   90.00
_cell.angle_beta   90.00
_cell.angle_gamma   90.00
#
_symmetry.space_group_name_H-M   'P 1'
#
loop_
_entity.id
_entity.type
_entity.pdbx_description
1 polymer ?
#
loop_
_entity_poly.entity_id
_entity_poly.type
_entity_poly.pdbx_seq_one_letter_code
_entity_poly.pdbx_strand_id
1 'polypeptide(L)' 'MMKAAGGWKIYDVNVLGVWLVETYRTQFAQEVSAGGIEGLIRSLSEKNRQPPPNKS' A
#
# COMPACT_ATOMS: atom_id res chain seq x y z
N MET A 1 -8.71 9.60 10.06
CA MET A 1 -9.22 10.44 8.95
C MET A 1 -8.46 11.77 8.89
N MET A 2 -8.30 12.34 7.69
CA MET A 2 -7.64 13.61 7.41
C MET A 2 -8.61 14.55 6.70
N LYS A 3 -8.65 15.82 7.09
CA LYS A 3 -9.48 16.83 6.42
C LYS A 3 -8.76 17.33 5.16
N ALA A 4 -9.37 17.15 4.00
CA ALA A 4 -8.89 17.68 2.72
C ALA A 4 -9.87 18.75 2.19
N ALA A 5 -9.45 19.51 1.17
CA ALA A 5 -10.26 20.57 0.56
C ALA A 5 -11.64 20.07 0.07
N GLY A 6 -11.77 18.79 -0.28
CA GLY A 6 -13.02 18.14 -0.70
C GLY A 6 -13.72 17.30 0.37
N GLY A 7 -13.38 17.47 1.66
CA GLY A 7 -13.99 16.71 2.76
C GLY A 7 -13.04 15.74 3.46
N TRP A 8 -13.60 14.84 4.27
CA TRP A 8 -12.82 13.88 5.06
C TRP A 8 -12.36 12.71 4.20
N LYS A 9 -11.06 12.41 4.27
CA LYS A 9 -10.45 11.24 3.63
C LYS A 9 -9.92 10.27 4.68
N ILE A 10 -10.05 8.98 4.43
CA ILE A 10 -9.40 7.95 5.24
C ILE A 10 -7.91 7.96 4.88
N TYR A 11 -7.03 8.04 5.87
CA TYR A 11 -5.57 8.03 5.66
C TYR A 11 -4.94 6.69 6.03
N ASP A 12 -5.58 5.92 6.91
CA ASP A 12 -5.11 4.61 7.36
C ASP A 12 -6.29 3.83 7.96
N VAL A 13 -6.16 2.51 7.98
CA VAL A 13 -7.15 1.56 8.47
C VAL A 13 -6.48 0.63 9.46
N ASN A 14 -7.13 0.39 10.60
CA ASN A 14 -6.72 -0.63 11.54
C ASN A 14 -7.48 -1.94 11.24
N VAL A 15 -6.75 -3.04 11.12
CA VAL A 15 -7.31 -4.38 10.97
C VAL A 15 -6.75 -5.24 12.10
N LEU A 16 -7.63 -5.66 13.02
CA LEU A 16 -7.27 -6.53 14.15
C LEU A 16 -6.08 -6.01 14.99
N GLY A 17 -5.98 -4.70 15.19
CA GLY A 17 -4.91 -4.07 15.97
C GLY A 17 -3.69 -3.66 15.15
N VAL A 18 -3.62 -4.01 13.85
CA VAL A 18 -2.52 -3.65 12.95
C VAL A 18 -2.93 -2.49 12.04
N TRP A 19 -2.11 -1.45 11.98
CA TRP A 19 -2.27 -0.33 11.06
C TRP A 19 -1.74 -0.68 9.67
N LEU A 20 -2.57 -0.53 8.65
CA LEU A 20 -2.24 -0.98 7.30
C LEU A 20 -1.02 -0.25 6.72
N VAL A 21 -0.92 1.07 6.97
CA VAL A 21 0.22 1.85 6.47
C VAL A 21 1.54 1.38 7.08
N GLU A 22 1.53 0.94 8.34
CA GLU A 22 2.73 0.48 9.04
C GLU A 22 3.23 -0.84 8.46
N THR A 23 2.32 -1.79 8.21
CA THR A 23 2.62 -3.08 7.55
C THR A 23 3.35 -2.90 6.22
N TYR A 24 2.89 -1.96 5.38
CA TYR A 24 3.45 -1.77 4.05
C TYR A 24 4.64 -0.80 4.00
N ARG A 25 4.81 0.07 5.00
CA ARG A 25 5.90 1.06 5.03
C ARG A 25 7.27 0.41 4.92
N THR A 26 7.52 -0.64 5.70
CA THR A 26 8.81 -1.35 5.69
C THR A 26 9.07 -2.03 4.35
N GLN A 27 8.04 -2.66 3.77
CA GLN A 27 8.14 -3.30 2.47
C GLN A 27 8.43 -2.29 1.35
N PHE A 28 7.73 -1.15 1.34
CA PHE A 28 7.95 -0.12 0.33
C PHE A 28 9.33 0.54 0.48
N ALA A 29 9.82 0.71 1.70
CA ALA A 29 11.17 1.21 1.93
C ALA A 29 12.25 0.28 1.34
N GLN A 30 12.06 -1.03 1.44
CA GLN A 30 12.95 -2.02 0.82
C GLN A 30 12.92 -1.94 -0.72
N GLU A 31 11.74 -1.89 -1.32
CA GLU A 31 11.56 -1.76 -2.78
C GLU A 31 12.20 -0.46 -3.30
N VAL A 32 11.99 0.65 -2.60
CA VAL A 32 12.60 1.94 -2.95
C VAL A 32 14.12 1.91 -2.78
N SER A 33 14.63 1.27 -1.74
CA SER A 33 16.08 1.13 -1.55
C SER A 33 16.73 0.27 -2.64
N ALA A 34 16.00 -0.70 -3.21
CA ALA A 34 16.52 -1.62 -4.22
C ALA A 34 16.40 -1.06 -5.65
N GLY A 35 15.31 -0.37 -5.98
CA GLY A 35 14.98 0.04 -7.35
C GLY A 35 14.49 1.48 -7.51
N GLY A 36 14.58 2.30 -6.46
CA GLY A 36 14.03 3.65 -6.46
C GLY A 36 12.50 3.67 -6.55
N ILE A 37 11.96 4.87 -6.83
CA ILE A 37 10.51 5.05 -6.96
C ILE A 37 9.92 4.26 -8.13
N GLU A 38 10.65 4.14 -9.24
CA GLU A 38 10.22 3.34 -10.40
C GLU A 38 10.12 1.85 -10.06
N GLY A 39 11.05 1.31 -9.26
CA GLY A 39 10.98 -0.05 -8.74
C GLY A 39 9.71 -0.31 -7.93
N LEU A 40 9.36 0.62 -7.04
CA LEU A 40 8.12 0.55 -6.26
C LEU A 40 6.88 0.59 -7.17
N ILE A 41 6.81 1.51 -8.14
CA ILE A 41 5.68 1.64 -9.07
C ILE A 41 5.49 0.34 -9.86
N ARG A 42 6.58 -0.27 -10.33
CA ARG A 42 6.54 -1.55 -11.04
C ARG A 42 6.02 -2.67 -10.14
N SER A 43 6.55 -2.82 -8.92
CA SER A 43 6.11 -3.85 -7.96
C SER A 43 4.61 -3.73 -7.64
N LEU A 44 4.12 -2.50 -7.43
CA LEU A 44 2.69 -2.24 -7.23
C LEU A 44 1.85 -2.61 -8.46
N SER A 45 2.33 -2.26 -9.66
CA SER A 45 1.65 -2.56 -10.92
C SER A 45 1.55 -4.06 -11.18
N GLU A 46 2.61 -4.82 -10.86
CA GLU A 46 2.63 -6.27 -10.97
C GLU A 46 1.66 -6.93 -9.98
N LYS A 47 1.64 -6.47 -8.71
CA LYS A 47 0.69 -6.97 -7.69
C LYS A 47 -0.77 -6.73 -8.09
N ASN A 48 -1.08 -5.55 -8.64
CA ASN A 48 -2.44 -5.21 -9.10
C ASN A 48 -2.90 -6.04 -10.31
N ARG A 49 -1.98 -6.65 -11.06
CA ARG A 49 -2.29 -7.53 -12.20
C ARG A 49 -2.51 -8.98 -11.79
N GLN A 50 -2.15 -9.37 -10.56
CA GLN A 50 -2.39 -10.73 -10.10
C GLN A 50 -3.90 -10.92 -9.92
N PRO A 51 -4.50 -11.94 -10.56
CA PRO A 51 -5.90 -12.24 -10.31
C PRO A 51 -6.07 -12.55 -8.81
N PRO A 52 -7.21 -12.17 -8.20
CA PRO A 52 -7.45 -12.49 -6.81
C PRO A 52 -7.28 -14.01 -6.63
N PRO A 53 -6.67 -14.46 -5.51
CA PRO A 53 -6.48 -15.88 -5.27
C PRO A 53 -7.82 -16.58 -5.47
N ASN A 54 -7.83 -17.58 -6.37
CA ASN A 54 -9.03 -18.34 -6.68
C ASN A 54 -9.60 -18.88 -5.36
N LYS A 55 -10.78 -18.40 -4.97
CA LYS A 55 -11.47 -18.94 -3.81
C LYS A 55 -12.05 -20.28 -4.26
N SER A 56 -11.31 -21.36 -3.96
CA SER A 56 -11.83 -22.74 -4.03
C SER A 56 -12.97 -22.93 -3.04
#